data_AF-A0A929DYP8-F1
#
_entry.id   AF-A0A929DYP8-F1
#
_cell.length_a   1.000
_cell.length_b   1.000
_cell.length_c   1.000
_cell.angle_alpha   90.00
_cell.angle_beta   90.00
_cell.angle_gamma   90.00
#
_symmetry.space_group_name_H-M   'P 1'
#
loop_
_entity.id
_entity.type
_entity.pdbx_description
1 polymer ?
#
loop_
_entity_poly.entity_id
_entity_poly.type
_entity_poly.pdbx_seq_one_letter_code
_entity_poly.pdbx_strand_id
1 'polypeptide(L)'
;KEIELIEFEPYQAQKVRSLKMVYSDSIDYRFKYADRSELEILFQQRGDCDDILVVKKACVSDSFYANVVFWDGLAWVTPDTPLLPGTMRASLLADGLIQESRITPEDLHRYQKLKLINAMNDLRNAPEIPLESIHQ
;
A
#
# COMPACT_ATOMS: atom_id res chain seq x y z
N LYS A 1 -2.45 35.64 -5.11
CA LYS A 1 -2.56 34.22 -5.51
C LYS A 1 -1.15 33.74 -5.74
N GLU A 2 -0.50 33.25 -4.69
CA GLU A 2 0.79 32.61 -4.80
C GLU A 2 0.56 31.19 -5.30
N ILE A 3 1.28 30.82 -6.35
CA ILE A 3 1.33 29.45 -6.85
C ILE A 3 2.39 28.78 -5.99
N GLU A 4 1.94 28.00 -5.01
CA GLU A 4 2.84 27.10 -4.29
C GLU A 4 3.45 26.14 -5.32
N LEU A 5 4.79 26.15 -5.40
CA LEU A 5 5.56 25.22 -6.21
C LEU A 5 5.19 23.80 -5.78
N ILE A 6 4.38 23.14 -6.59
CA ILE A 6 4.23 21.69 -6.50
C ILE A 6 5.53 21.13 -7.10
N GLU A 7 6.51 20.85 -6.23
CA GLU A 7 7.63 19.99 -6.57
C GLU A 7 7.07 18.60 -6.87
N PHE A 8 6.67 18.39 -8.13
CA PHE A 8 6.42 17.06 -8.63
C PHE A 8 7.78 16.37 -8.73
N GLU A 9 8.22 15.73 -7.65
CA GLU A 9 9.30 14.77 -7.74
C GLU A 9 8.93 13.77 -8.86
N PRO A 10 9.80 13.58 -9.86
CA PRO A 10 9.51 12.64 -10.94
C PRO A 10 9.31 11.26 -10.32
N TYR A 11 8.11 10.69 -10.49
CA TYR A 11 7.77 9.34 -10.04
C TYR A 11 8.72 8.35 -10.69
N GLN A 12 9.85 8.07 -10.03
CA GLN A 12 10.67 6.93 -10.35
C GLN A 12 9.95 5.74 -9.73
N ALA A 13 9.29 4.95 -10.58
CA ALA A 13 8.78 3.64 -10.20
C ALA A 13 9.97 2.74 -9.81
N GLN A 14 10.49 2.92 -8.59
CA GLN A 14 11.45 2.00 -8.02
C GLN A 14 10.75 0.65 -7.94
N LYS A 15 11.45 -0.39 -8.42
CA LYS A 15 10.93 -1.76 -8.36
C LYS A 15 10.93 -2.17 -6.89
N VAL A 16 9.81 -1.99 -6.21
CA VAL A 16 9.62 -2.48 -4.85
C VAL A 16 9.69 -3.99 -4.87
N ARG A 17 10.64 -4.55 -4.12
CA ARG A 17 10.86 -5.99 -3.96
C ARG A 17 10.74 -6.42 -2.51
N SER A 18 10.97 -5.52 -1.56
CA SER A 18 10.83 -5.78 -0.13
C SER A 18 10.02 -4.69 0.56
N LEU A 19 9.28 -5.07 1.59
CA LEU A 19 8.50 -4.14 2.41
C LEU A 19 8.85 -4.32 3.88
N LYS A 20 8.98 -3.22 4.61
CA LYS A 20 9.04 -3.23 6.07
C LYS A 20 7.66 -3.01 6.67
N MET A 21 7.23 -3.91 7.53
CA MET A 21 6.01 -3.73 8.30
C MET A 21 6.23 -2.64 9.35
N VAL A 22 5.37 -1.63 9.36
CA VAL A 22 5.45 -0.49 10.29
C VAL A 22 4.10 -0.28 10.94
N TYR A 23 4.10 0.06 12.23
CA TYR A 23 2.87 0.15 13.03
C TYR A 23 2.57 1.61 13.38
N SER A 24 1.34 2.05 13.11
CA SER A 24 0.87 3.37 13.52
C SER A 24 -0.65 3.40 13.67
N ASP A 25 -1.12 3.62 14.90
CA ASP A 25 -2.55 3.75 15.19
C ASP A 25 -3.05 5.18 15.03
N SER A 26 -2.14 6.16 15.08
CA SER A 26 -2.44 7.59 15.04
C SER A 26 -2.49 8.17 13.64
N ILE A 27 -1.86 7.51 12.64
CA ILE A 27 -1.79 8.06 11.29
C ILE A 27 -3.17 8.36 10.72
N ASP A 28 -3.40 9.59 10.26
CA ASP A 28 -4.64 9.96 9.56
C ASP A 28 -4.37 10.46 8.15
N TYR A 29 -4.53 9.56 7.17
CA TYR A 29 -4.27 9.83 5.75
C TYR A 29 -5.53 9.66 4.89
N ARG A 30 -6.72 9.78 5.49
CA ARG A 30 -8.03 9.52 4.86
C ARG A 30 -8.38 10.50 3.73
N PHE A 31 -7.76 11.68 3.73
CA PHE A 31 -7.80 12.63 2.63
C PHE A 31 -6.37 12.79 2.12
N LYS A 32 -6.18 12.79 0.80
CA LYS A 32 -4.87 12.95 0.15
C LYS A 32 -4.35 14.37 0.44
N TYR A 33 -3.86 14.59 1.66
CA TYR A 33 -3.28 15.86 2.08
C TYR A 33 -2.01 16.09 1.27
N ALA A 34 -1.76 17.36 0.94
CA ALA A 34 -0.47 17.80 0.43
C ALA A 34 0.64 17.50 1.47
N ASP A 35 0.27 17.48 2.76
CA ASP A 35 1.14 17.09 3.87
C ASP A 35 1.20 15.56 4.00
N ARG A 36 2.38 15.00 3.70
CA ARG A 36 2.72 13.57 3.84
C ARG A 36 3.66 13.30 5.01
N SER A 37 3.89 14.28 5.89
CA SER A 37 4.93 14.22 6.93
C SER A 37 4.82 13.00 7.83
N GLU A 38 3.62 12.65 8.32
CA GLU A 38 3.44 11.46 9.16
C GLU A 38 3.79 10.16 8.41
N LEU A 39 3.36 10.07 7.15
CA LEU A 39 3.60 8.90 6.31
C LEU A 39 5.08 8.81 5.90
N GLU A 40 5.75 9.96 5.70
CA GLU A 40 7.20 10.06 5.48
C GLU A 40 8.00 9.61 6.70
N ILE A 41 7.57 9.99 7.91
CA ILE A 41 8.17 9.51 9.17
C ILE A 41 8.09 7.98 9.26
N LEU A 42 6.96 7.38 8.88
CA LEU A 42 6.84 5.92 8.80
C LEU A 42 7.75 5.34 7.72
N PHE A 43 7.86 5.99 6.56
CA PHE A 43 8.71 5.55 5.46
C PHE A 43 10.20 5.53 5.83
N GLN A 44 10.65 6.42 6.71
CA GLN A 44 12.03 6.39 7.23
C GLN A 44 12.32 5.17 8.11
N GLN A 45 11.31 4.43 8.58
CA GLN A 45 11.48 3.21 9.38
C GLN A 45 11.73 1.97 8.52
N ARG A 46 11.71 2.08 7.19
CA ARG A 46 11.86 0.94 6.26
C ARG A 46 13.21 0.22 6.34
N GLY A 47 14.23 0.86 6.91
CA GLY A 47 15.59 0.34 6.91
C GLY A 47 16.08 0.11 5.49
N ASP A 48 16.57 -1.10 5.21
CA ASP A 48 17.07 -1.51 3.89
C ASP A 48 15.96 -2.00 2.93
N CYS A 49 14.68 -1.93 3.34
CA CYS A 49 13.56 -2.31 2.48
C CYS A 49 13.22 -1.20 1.47
N ASP A 50 12.63 -1.59 0.34
CA ASP A 50 12.27 -0.65 -0.72
C ASP A 50 11.05 0.23 -0.36
N ASP A 51 10.06 -0.36 0.34
CA ASP A 51 8.82 0.32 0.77
C ASP A 51 8.41 -0.13 2.19
N ILE A 52 7.32 0.42 2.69
CA ILE A 52 6.68 0.03 3.96
C ILE A 52 5.33 -0.65 3.70
N LEU A 53 4.89 -1.47 4.64
CA LEU A 53 3.53 -1.96 4.75
C LEU A 53 2.96 -1.47 6.09
N VAL A 54 2.03 -0.53 6.04
CA VAL A 54 1.48 0.09 7.25
C VAL A 54 0.44 -0.82 7.89
N VAL A 55 0.58 -1.01 9.20
CA VAL A 55 -0.39 -1.66 10.07
C VAL A 55 -0.99 -0.59 10.98
N LYS A 56 -2.32 -0.44 10.91
CA LYS A 56 -3.09 0.50 11.72
C LYS A 56 -4.21 -0.23 12.43
N LYS A 57 -4.30 -0.07 13.75
CA LYS A 57 -5.30 -0.72 14.61
C LYS A 57 -5.34 -2.23 14.38
N ALA A 58 -4.15 -2.84 14.40
CA ALA A 58 -3.89 -4.26 14.13
C ALA A 58 -4.35 -4.76 12.74
N CYS A 59 -4.66 -3.87 11.79
CA CYS A 59 -5.05 -4.23 10.44
C CYS A 59 -4.02 -3.71 9.43
N VAL A 60 -3.73 -4.52 8.42
CA VAL A 60 -2.93 -4.10 7.27
C VAL A 60 -3.70 -3.00 6.52
N SER A 61 -2.99 -1.98 6.05
CA SER A 61 -3.56 -0.87 5.31
C SER A 61 -2.90 -0.71 3.94
N ASP A 62 -1.96 0.22 3.79
CA ASP A 62 -1.37 0.62 2.52
C ASP A 62 0.16 0.58 2.58
N SER A 63 0.81 0.73 1.42
CA SER A 63 2.23 1.08 1.34
C SER A 63 2.43 2.60 1.34
N PHE A 64 3.67 3.07 1.22
CA PHE A 64 3.94 4.50 1.17
C PHE A 64 3.22 5.19 -0.01
N TYR A 65 3.19 4.56 -1.18
CA TYR A 65 2.67 5.16 -2.42
C TYR A 65 1.49 4.43 -3.06
N ALA A 66 1.05 3.30 -2.50
CA ALA A 66 0.09 2.42 -3.16
C ALA A 66 -0.85 1.72 -2.19
N ASN A 67 -2.04 1.37 -2.69
CA ASN A 67 -2.84 0.35 -2.02
C ASN A 67 -2.22 -1.03 -2.27
N VAL A 68 -2.41 -1.96 -1.35
CA VAL A 68 -1.92 -3.32 -1.47
C VAL A 68 -3.04 -4.30 -1.82
N VAL A 69 -2.71 -5.31 -2.62
CA VAL A 69 -3.54 -6.48 -2.89
C VAL A 69 -2.72 -7.74 -2.64
N PHE A 70 -3.34 -8.76 -2.06
CA PHE A 70 -2.74 -10.04 -1.72
C PHE A 70 -3.42 -11.16 -2.49
N TRP A 71 -2.65 -12.15 -2.93
CA TRP A 71 -3.17 -13.34 -3.63
C TRP A 71 -3.30 -14.50 -2.67
N ASP A 72 -4.52 -15.02 -2.48
CA ASP A 72 -4.79 -16.15 -1.58
C ASP A 72 -4.67 -17.53 -2.28
N GLY A 73 -4.39 -17.55 -3.58
CA GLY A 73 -4.40 -18.77 -4.41
C GLY A 73 -5.58 -18.84 -5.39
N LEU A 74 -6.63 -18.04 -5.16
CA LEU A 74 -7.89 -18.04 -5.92
C LEU A 74 -8.28 -16.64 -6.40
N ALA A 75 -8.12 -15.63 -5.54
CA ALA A 75 -8.53 -14.27 -5.78
C ALA A 75 -7.50 -13.25 -5.22
N TRP A 76 -7.57 -12.04 -5.77
CA TRP A 76 -6.86 -10.90 -5.22
C TRP A 76 -7.71 -10.23 -4.16
N VAL A 77 -7.14 -10.01 -2.98
CA VAL A 77 -7.80 -9.45 -1.80
C VAL A 77 -7.09 -8.18 -1.36
N THR A 78 -7.83 -7.09 -1.16
CA THR A 78 -7.31 -5.83 -0.63
C THR A 78 -7.82 -5.62 0.80
N PRO A 79 -7.05 -4.98 1.69
CA PRO A 79 -7.56 -4.63 3.01
C PRO A 79 -8.81 -3.73 2.92
N ASP A 80 -9.78 -3.99 3.78
CA ASP A 80 -10.97 -3.15 3.99
C ASP A 80 -10.68 -1.87 4.81
N THR A 81 -9.46 -1.76 5.35
CA THR A 81 -8.95 -0.61 6.11
C THR A 81 -7.82 0.13 5.38
N PRO A 82 -7.99 0.61 4.13
CA PRO A 82 -6.97 1.42 3.48
C PRO A 82 -6.76 2.74 4.25
N LEU A 83 -5.55 3.26 4.23
CA LEU A 83 -5.28 4.64 4.65
C LEU A 83 -5.97 5.62 3.70
N LEU A 84 -5.86 5.37 2.39
CA LEU A 84 -6.50 6.15 1.33
C LEU A 84 -7.23 5.21 0.35
N PRO A 85 -8.55 5.32 0.15
CA PRO A 85 -9.27 4.55 -0.87
C PRO A 85 -8.88 5.02 -2.29
N GLY A 86 -7.83 4.43 -2.86
CA GLY A 86 -7.28 4.84 -4.15
C GLY A 86 -8.21 4.55 -5.32
N THR A 87 -8.10 5.36 -6.39
CA THR A 87 -8.94 5.25 -7.59
C THR A 87 -8.78 3.93 -8.32
N MET A 88 -7.55 3.42 -8.43
CA MET A 88 -7.26 2.10 -9.03
C MET A 88 -7.92 0.98 -8.23
N ARG A 89 -7.77 1.00 -6.90
CA ARG A 89 -8.43 0.05 -5.99
C ARG A 89 -9.95 0.08 -6.17
N ALA A 90 -10.55 1.27 -6.21
CA ALA A 90 -11.99 1.43 -6.41
C ALA A 90 -12.47 0.87 -7.75
N SER A 91 -11.74 1.13 -8.84
CA SER A 91 -12.07 0.57 -10.17
C SER A 91 -12.01 -0.95 -10.17
N LEU A 92 -10.94 -1.54 -9.63
CA LEU A 92 -10.77 -3.00 -9.58
C LEU A 92 -11.84 -3.70 -8.73
N LEU A 93 -12.31 -3.05 -7.66
CA LEU A 93 -13.44 -3.52 -6.86
C LEU A 93 -14.75 -3.47 -7.65
N ALA A 94 -15.01 -2.37 -8.35
CA ALA A 94 -16.20 -2.22 -9.19
C ALA A 94 -16.24 -3.25 -10.34
N ASP A 95 -15.08 -3.58 -10.90
CA ASP A 95 -14.92 -4.58 -11.95
C ASP A 95 -14.93 -6.03 -11.41
N GLY A 96 -14.96 -6.23 -10.09
CA GLY A 96 -14.93 -7.55 -9.44
C GLY A 96 -13.61 -8.30 -9.58
N LEU A 97 -12.52 -7.59 -9.92
CA LEU A 97 -11.18 -8.17 -10.11
C LEU A 97 -10.43 -8.38 -8.80
N ILE A 98 -10.80 -7.63 -7.75
CA ILE A 98 -10.29 -7.79 -6.38
C ILE A 98 -11.46 -7.79 -5.40
N GLN A 99 -11.23 -8.29 -4.19
CA GLN A 99 -12.23 -8.34 -3.12
C GLN A 99 -11.71 -7.63 -1.86
N GLU A 100 -12.58 -6.95 -1.12
CA GLU A 100 -12.24 -6.39 0.18
C GLU A 100 -12.34 -7.46 1.27
N SER A 101 -11.37 -7.48 2.18
CA SER A 101 -11.42 -8.27 3.40
C SER A 101 -10.64 -7.60 4.52
N ARG A 102 -10.98 -7.93 5.76
CA ARG A 102 -10.17 -7.52 6.89
C ARG A 102 -8.94 -8.40 6.96
N ILE A 103 -7.76 -7.78 6.91
CA ILE A 103 -6.47 -8.47 6.91
C ILE A 103 -5.65 -8.00 8.11
N THR A 104 -5.32 -8.92 9.01
CA THR A 104 -4.37 -8.69 10.10
C THR A 104 -2.96 -9.13 9.68
N PRO A 105 -1.88 -8.67 10.35
CA PRO A 105 -0.55 -9.22 10.15
C PRO A 105 -0.52 -10.75 10.30
N GLU A 106 -1.29 -11.28 11.25
CA GLU A 106 -1.42 -12.71 11.47
C GLU A 106 -2.06 -13.41 10.27
N ASP A 107 -2.97 -12.79 9.52
CA ASP A 107 -3.58 -13.39 8.33
C ASP A 107 -2.62 -13.51 7.14
N LEU A 108 -1.46 -12.82 7.16
CA LEU A 108 -0.56 -12.76 6.00
C LEU A 108 -0.04 -14.13 5.56
N HIS A 109 0.05 -15.12 6.46
CA HIS A 109 0.45 -16.49 6.13
C HIS A 109 -0.52 -17.22 5.18
N ARG A 110 -1.73 -16.69 5.00
CA ARG A 110 -2.77 -17.24 4.11
C ARG A 110 -2.58 -16.81 2.66
N TYR A 111 -1.70 -15.86 2.41
CA TYR A 111 -1.44 -15.30 1.09
C TYR A 111 -0.07 -15.74 0.56
N GLN A 112 0.06 -15.79 -0.76
CA GLN A 112 1.27 -16.29 -1.43
C GLN A 112 2.17 -15.16 -1.94
N LYS A 113 1.53 -14.09 -2.44
CA LYS A 113 2.20 -12.91 -3.01
C LYS A 113 1.33 -11.67 -2.84
N LEU A 114 1.92 -10.50 -3.01
CA LEU A 114 1.23 -9.21 -3.04
C LEU A 114 1.61 -8.39 -4.27
N LYS A 115 0.79 -7.39 -4.58
CA LYS A 115 1.10 -6.33 -5.55
C LYS A 115 0.75 -4.98 -4.95
N LEU A 116 1.48 -3.95 -5.41
CA LEU A 116 1.22 -2.55 -5.09
C LEU A 116 0.51 -1.88 -6.27
N ILE A 117 -0.70 -1.39 -6.05
CA ILE A 117 -1.54 -0.76 -7.06
C ILE A 117 -1.76 0.72 -6.75
N ASN A 118 -1.69 1.56 -7.78
CA ASN A 118 -2.02 2.98 -7.70
C ASN A 118 -2.53 3.47 -9.06
N ALA A 119 -2.85 4.77 -9.18
CA ALA A 119 -3.38 5.32 -10.43
C ALA A 119 -2.48 5.11 -11.65
N MET A 120 -1.17 4.92 -11.44
CA MET A 120 -0.16 4.73 -12.49
C MET A 120 0.25 3.25 -12.67
N ASN A 121 -0.18 2.36 -11.78
CA ASN A 121 0.21 0.96 -11.75
C ASN A 121 -1.00 0.06 -11.50
N ASP A 122 -1.47 -0.61 -12.55
CA ASP A 122 -2.64 -1.49 -12.50
C ASP A 122 -2.29 -2.92 -12.05
N LEU A 123 -3.31 -3.73 -11.79
CA LEU A 123 -3.15 -5.12 -11.32
C LEU A 123 -2.39 -6.02 -12.31
N ARG A 124 -2.47 -5.72 -13.62
CA ARG A 124 -1.86 -6.55 -14.67
C ARG A 124 -0.36 -6.31 -14.76
N ASN A 125 0.06 -5.05 -14.66
CA ASN A 125 1.45 -4.65 -14.85
C ASN A 125 2.24 -4.58 -13.54
N ALA A 126 1.57 -4.42 -12.40
CA ALA A 126 2.25 -4.37 -11.11
C ALA A 126 3.05 -5.66 -10.85
N PRO A 127 4.32 -5.52 -10.41
CA PRO A 127 5.17 -6.68 -10.11
C PRO A 127 4.61 -7.45 -8.92
N GLU A 128 4.77 -8.77 -8.97
CA GLU A 128 4.46 -9.65 -7.86
C GLU A 128 5.61 -9.65 -6.85
N ILE A 129 5.27 -9.47 -5.59
CA ILE A 129 6.20 -9.46 -4.46
C ILE A 129 5.86 -10.67 -3.58
N PRO A 130 6.79 -11.60 -3.35
CA PRO A 130 6.55 -12.74 -2.48
C PRO A 130 6.26 -12.31 -1.03
N LEU A 131 5.42 -13.05 -0.30
CA LEU A 131 5.09 -12.70 1.10
C LEU A 131 6.31 -12.76 2.02
N GLU A 132 7.29 -13.62 1.72
CA GLU A 132 8.56 -13.68 2.45
C GLU A 132 9.41 -12.41 2.34
N SER A 133 9.05 -11.50 1.42
CA SER A 133 9.71 -10.19 1.26
C SER A 133 9.10 -9.11 2.14
N ILE A 134 8.14 -9.45 3.02
CA ILE A 134 7.68 -8.58 4.11
C ILE A 134 8.52 -8.86 5.35
N HIS A 135 9.18 -7.83 5.86
CA HIS A 135 10.04 -7.89 7.04
C HIS A 135 9.37 -7.19 8.22
N GLN A 136 9.49 -7.75 9.43
CA GLN A 136 9.09 -7.10 10.68
C GLN A 136 10.16 -6.14 11.18
#